data_AF-A0A817RMH7-F1
#
_entry.id   AF-A0A817RMH7-F1
#
_cell.length_a   1.000
_cell.length_b   1.000
_cell.length_c   1.000
_cell.angle_alpha   90.00
_cell.angle_beta   90.00
_cell.angle_gamma   90.00
#
_symmetry.space_group_name_H-M   'P 1'
#
loop_
_entity.id
_entity.type
_entity.pdbx_description
1 polymer ?
#
loop_
_entity_poly.entity_id
_entity_poly.type
_entity_poly.pdbx_seq_one_letter_code
_entity_poly.pdbx_strand_id
1 'polypeptide(L)'
;DNMAFIASCTSIYGSEVIKHSDHLITRLEPNGILVKIMILILTFSTNCSIVNPYYSSSIMNLPTALSVLNIQNVLVTMLWKYLNYQYGFIGAVRCFNCLIKCVLDILHSANEMRNVQHEKMMDGLVEATKRSLISEN
;
A
#
# COMPACT_ATOMS: atom_id res chain seq x y z
N ASP A 1 22.87 -7.47 -3.56
CA ASP A 1 21.75 -6.58 -3.92
C ASP A 1 20.59 -6.62 -2.94
N ASN A 2 20.01 -7.78 -2.60
CA ASN A 2 18.85 -7.84 -1.68
C ASN A 2 19.16 -7.44 -0.22
N MET A 3 20.35 -7.81 0.30
CA MET A 3 20.73 -7.48 1.69
C MET A 3 20.97 -5.98 1.92
N ALA A 4 21.50 -5.28 0.92
CA ALA A 4 21.71 -3.83 0.99
C ALA A 4 20.36 -3.09 1.00
N PHE A 5 19.41 -3.55 0.17
CA PHE A 5 18.04 -3.03 0.17
C PHE A 5 17.35 -3.24 1.53
N ILE A 6 17.39 -4.46 2.08
CA ILE A 6 16.81 -4.78 3.39
C ILE A 6 17.46 -3.93 4.50
N ALA A 7 18.77 -3.74 4.48
CA ALA A 7 19.48 -2.89 5.45
C ALA A 7 19.02 -1.42 5.37
N SER A 8 18.89 -0.87 4.16
CA SER A 8 18.34 0.48 3.96
C SER A 8 16.89 0.60 4.43
N CYS A 9 16.03 -0.36 4.09
CA CYS A 9 14.64 -0.38 4.55
C CYS A 9 14.55 -0.49 6.08
N THR A 10 15.44 -1.27 6.71
CA THR A 10 15.48 -1.42 8.17
C THR A 10 15.86 -0.11 8.84
N SER A 11 16.84 0.60 8.28
CA SER A 11 17.26 1.91 8.78
C SER A 11 16.12 2.94 8.72
N ILE A 12 15.40 2.99 7.59
CA ILE A 12 14.32 3.96 7.38
C ILE A 12 13.07 3.58 8.17
N TYR A 13 12.55 2.37 7.98
CA TYR A 13 11.24 1.96 8.49
C TYR A 13 11.28 1.18 9.81
N GLY A 14 12.45 0.70 10.24
CA GLY A 14 12.61 -0.14 11.44
C GLY A 14 12.48 -1.65 11.15
N SER A 15 13.05 -2.47 12.04
CA SER A 15 13.08 -3.93 11.87
C SER A 15 11.72 -4.60 11.99
N GLU A 16 10.81 -4.04 12.80
CA GLU A 16 9.47 -4.59 13.03
C GLU A 16 8.61 -4.51 11.76
N VAL A 17 8.78 -3.43 10.99
CA VAL A 17 8.12 -3.26 9.69
C VAL A 17 8.56 -4.34 8.70
N ILE A 18 9.85 -4.68 8.66
CA ILE A 18 10.36 -5.72 7.74
C ILE A 18 9.81 -7.09 8.13
N LYS A 19 9.84 -7.44 9.42
CA LYS A 19 9.27 -8.71 9.91
C LYS A 19 7.78 -8.81 9.58
N HIS A 20 7.04 -7.72 9.74
CA HIS A 20 5.62 -7.69 9.40
C HIS A 20 5.40 -7.85 7.89
N SER A 21 6.21 -7.19 7.07
CA SER A 21 6.15 -7.32 5.60
C SER A 21 6.43 -8.74 5.12
N ASP A 22 7.43 -9.42 5.70
CA ASP A 22 7.72 -10.82 5.40
C ASP A 22 6.52 -11.73 5.73
N HIS A 23 5.87 -11.48 6.87
CA HIS A 23 4.67 -12.23 7.24
C HIS A 23 3.52 -12.02 6.24
N LEU A 24 3.35 -10.79 5.72
CA LEU A 24 2.36 -10.50 4.69
C LEU A 24 2.67 -11.19 3.36
N ILE A 25 3.94 -11.24 2.96
CA ILE A 25 4.38 -11.92 1.73
C ILE A 25 4.05 -13.41 1.79
N THR A 26 4.26 -14.07 2.93
CA THR A 26 3.93 -15.51 3.09
C THR A 26 2.43 -15.82 2.99
N ARG A 27 1.57 -14.83 3.21
CA ARG A 27 0.11 -14.97 3.15
C ARG A 27 -0.47 -14.54 1.81
N LEU A 28 0.31 -13.85 0.98
CA LEU A 28 -0.11 -13.43 -0.35
C LEU A 28 -0.23 -14.67 -1.24
N GLU A 29 -1.37 -14.83 -1.89
CA GLU A 29 -1.58 -15.94 -2.81
C GLU A 29 -0.69 -15.72 -4.06
N PRO A 30 0.10 -16.71 -4.50
CA PRO A 30 1.15 -16.52 -5.50
C PRO A 30 0.62 -16.33 -6.93
N ASN A 31 -0.70 -16.34 -7.14
CA ASN A 31 -1.29 -16.11 -8.45
C ASN A 31 -1.14 -14.63 -8.82
N GLY A 32 -0.15 -14.34 -9.66
CA GLY A 32 0.12 -13.01 -10.17
C GLY A 32 -1.07 -12.36 -10.89
N ILE A 33 -2.05 -13.14 -11.39
CA ILE A 33 -3.27 -12.58 -11.98
C ILE A 33 -4.14 -11.93 -10.90
N LEU A 34 -4.33 -12.61 -9.76
CA LEU A 34 -5.11 -12.07 -8.64
C LEU A 34 -4.46 -10.82 -8.09
N VAL A 35 -3.13 -10.83 -7.91
CA VAL A 35 -2.38 -9.66 -7.45
C VAL A 35 -2.54 -8.47 -8.41
N LYS A 36 -2.43 -8.69 -9.72
CA LYS A 36 -2.62 -7.63 -10.74
C LYS A 36 -4.02 -7.03 -10.70
N ILE A 37 -5.06 -7.87 -10.63
CA ILE A 37 -6.45 -7.39 -10.56
C ILE A 37 -6.68 -6.61 -9.27
N MET A 38 -6.13 -7.08 -8.14
CA MET A 38 -6.22 -6.37 -6.86
C MET A 38 -5.54 -5.00 -6.91
N ILE A 39 -4.35 -4.89 -7.50
CA ILE A 39 -3.67 -3.59 -7.68
C ILE A 39 -4.54 -2.65 -8.52
N LEU A 40 -5.13 -3.12 -9.62
CA LEU A 40 -6.02 -2.30 -10.43
C LEU A 40 -7.26 -1.82 -9.63
N ILE A 41 -7.88 -2.71 -8.85
CA ILE A 41 -9.01 -2.34 -7.98
C ILE A 41 -8.62 -1.25 -6.96
N LEU A 42 -7.39 -1.31 -6.43
CA LEU A 42 -6.87 -0.31 -5.50
C LEU A 42 -6.54 1.01 -6.20
N THR A 43 -5.95 0.98 -7.40
CA THR A 43 -5.66 2.19 -8.19
C THR A 43 -6.91 2.99 -8.53
N PHE A 44 -8.03 2.31 -8.78
CA PHE A 44 -9.33 2.95 -9.00
C PHE A 44 -10.16 3.09 -7.71
N SER A 45 -9.59 2.84 -6.54
CA SER A 45 -10.27 3.10 -5.28
C SER A 45 -10.21 4.59 -4.96
N THR A 46 -11.37 5.21 -4.76
CA THR A 46 -11.48 6.60 -4.31
C THR A 46 -10.84 6.84 -2.92
N ASN A 47 -10.59 5.77 -2.16
CA ASN A 47 -9.96 5.82 -0.83
C ASN A 47 -8.43 5.64 -0.89
N CYS A 48 -7.90 5.04 -1.96
CA CYS A 48 -6.47 4.96 -2.21
C CYS A 48 -6.07 6.14 -3.09
N SER A 49 -6.02 7.33 -2.49
CA SER A 49 -5.30 8.46 -3.07
C SER A 49 -3.81 8.09 -3.15
N ILE A 50 -3.42 7.38 -4.21
CA ILE A 50 -2.02 7.27 -4.60
C ILE A 50 -1.64 8.66 -5.09
N VAL A 51 -1.20 9.47 -4.12
CA VAL A 51 -0.46 10.74 -4.25
C VAL A 51 -0.46 11.29 -5.67
N ASN A 52 -1.35 12.24 -5.97
CA ASN A 52 -1.19 13.08 -7.15
C ASN A 52 -0.16 14.16 -6.82
N PRO A 53 1.11 14.07 -7.28
CA PRO A 53 2.13 15.08 -6.99
C PRO A 53 1.95 16.34 -7.84
N TYR A 54 1.05 16.31 -8.84
CA TYR A 54 0.90 17.33 -9.87
C TYR A 54 -0.54 17.83 -9.95
N TYR A 55 -0.99 18.53 -8.91
CA TYR A 55 -2.07 19.51 -9.04
C TYR A 55 -1.52 20.75 -9.79
N SER A 56 -1.18 20.64 -11.08
CA SER A 56 -0.79 21.81 -11.88
C SER A 56 -1.28 21.83 -13.33
N SER A 57 -2.21 20.96 -13.73
CA SER A 57 -2.77 21.02 -15.10
C SER A 57 -4.26 20.70 -15.09
N SER A 58 -5.05 21.74 -15.42
CA SER A 58 -6.45 21.72 -15.89
C SER A 58 -7.32 20.54 -15.42
N ILE A 59 -8.20 20.82 -14.45
CA ILE A 59 -9.22 19.92 -13.87
C ILE A 59 -10.24 19.43 -14.93
N MET A 60 -10.22 19.95 -16.15
CA MET A 60 -11.27 19.77 -17.15
C MET A 60 -11.38 18.35 -17.74
N ASN A 61 -10.37 17.49 -17.57
CA ASN A 61 -10.35 16.13 -18.12
C ASN A 61 -10.27 15.02 -17.06
N LEU A 62 -10.48 15.33 -15.77
CA LEU A 62 -10.41 14.32 -14.72
C LEU A 62 -11.67 13.43 -14.76
N PRO A 63 -11.53 12.08 -14.81
CA PRO A 63 -12.67 11.19 -14.70
C PRO A 63 -13.48 11.53 -13.44
N THR A 64 -14.80 11.66 -13.57
CA THR A 64 -15.64 11.89 -12.39
C THR A 64 -15.47 10.73 -11.40
N ALA A 65 -15.64 10.98 -10.10
CA ALA A 65 -15.59 9.92 -9.09
C ALA A 65 -16.53 8.76 -9.44
N LEU A 66 -17.66 9.05 -10.07
CA LEU A 66 -18.59 8.05 -10.58
C LEU A 66 -17.99 7.18 -11.70
N SER A 67 -17.26 7.76 -12.65
CA SER A 67 -16.55 7.01 -13.69
C SER A 67 -15.47 6.10 -13.10
N VAL A 68 -14.73 6.58 -12.10
CA VAL A 68 -13.71 5.79 -11.38
C VAL A 68 -14.34 4.62 -10.64
N LEU A 69 -15.44 4.86 -9.91
CA LEU A 69 -16.20 3.81 -9.22
C LEU A 69 -16.75 2.77 -10.20
N ASN A 70 -17.23 3.17 -11.38
CA ASN A 70 -17.70 2.25 -12.40
C ASN A 70 -16.59 1.33 -12.91
N ILE A 71 -15.38 1.87 -13.15
CA ILE A 71 -14.21 1.05 -13.52
C ILE A 71 -13.88 0.07 -12.39
N GLN A 72 -13.86 0.54 -11.14
CA GLN A 72 -13.60 -0.31 -9.98
C GLN A 72 -14.63 -1.45 -9.87
N ASN A 73 -15.91 -1.16 -10.05
CA ASN A 73 -16.99 -2.16 -10.00
C ASN A 73 -16.83 -3.24 -11.07
N VAL A 74 -16.42 -2.86 -12.29
CA VAL A 74 -16.12 -3.81 -13.36
C VAL A 74 -14.96 -4.73 -12.96
N LEU A 75 -13.88 -4.17 -12.41
CA LEU A 75 -12.71 -4.95 -11.97
C LEU A 75 -13.05 -5.91 -10.82
N VAL A 76 -13.84 -5.46 -9.83
CA VAL A 76 -14.33 -6.32 -8.74
C VAL A 76 -15.20 -7.44 -9.28
N THR A 77 -16.06 -7.15 -10.27
CA THR A 77 -16.90 -8.16 -10.92
C THR A 77 -16.07 -9.19 -11.69
N MET A 78 -15.03 -8.74 -12.40
CA MET A 78 -14.09 -9.63 -13.09
C MET A 78 -13.36 -10.53 -12.11
N LEU A 79 -12.85 -9.97 -11.00
CA LEU A 79 -12.21 -10.73 -9.94
C LEU A 79 -13.16 -11.81 -9.38
N TRP A 80 -14.39 -11.43 -9.06
CA TRP A 80 -15.39 -12.35 -8.51
C TRP A 80 -15.70 -13.50 -9.47
N LYS A 81 -15.92 -13.21 -10.76
CA LYS A 81 -16.15 -14.24 -11.79
C LYS A 81 -14.96 -15.17 -11.94
N TYR A 82 -13.75 -14.62 -11.96
CA TYR A 82 -12.52 -15.40 -12.04
C TYR A 82 -12.36 -16.34 -10.85
N LEU A 83 -12.59 -15.86 -9.63
CA LEU A 83 -12.51 -16.67 -8.41
C LEU A 83 -13.54 -17.79 -8.41
N ASN A 84 -14.78 -17.51 -8.82
CA ASN A 84 -15.83 -18.53 -8.91
C ASN A 84 -15.51 -19.59 -9.97
N TYR A 85 -14.96 -19.18 -11.11
CA TYR A 85 -14.54 -20.10 -12.16
C TYR A 85 -13.39 -21.01 -11.70
N GLN A 86 -12.40 -20.45 -11.00
CA GLN A 86 -11.17 -21.18 -10.64
C GLN A 86 -11.33 -22.06 -9.40
N TYR A 87 -12.04 -21.59 -8.37
CA TYR A 87 -12.05 -22.22 -7.04
C TYR A 87 -13.45 -22.68 -6.59
N GLY A 88 -14.49 -22.46 -7.41
CA GLY A 88 -15.89 -22.67 -7.04
C GLY A 88 -16.36 -21.67 -5.97
N PHE A 89 -17.65 -21.70 -5.62
CA PHE A 89 -18.25 -20.69 -4.74
C PHE A 89 -17.57 -20.58 -3.36
N ILE A 90 -17.41 -21.70 -2.65
CA ILE A 90 -16.82 -21.71 -1.29
C ILE A 90 -15.34 -21.27 -1.33
N GLY A 91 -14.58 -21.77 -2.30
CA GLY A 91 -13.18 -21.40 -2.49
C GLY A 91 -13.03 -19.93 -2.87
N ALA A 92 -13.91 -19.41 -3.72
CA ALA A 92 -13.95 -18.01 -4.11
C ALA A 92 -14.18 -17.08 -2.92
N VAL A 93 -15.15 -17.38 -2.05
CA VAL A 93 -15.41 -16.60 -0.83
C VAL A 93 -14.18 -16.59 0.07
N ARG A 94 -13.54 -17.75 0.30
CA ARG A 94 -12.34 -17.86 1.15
C ARG A 94 -11.17 -17.07 0.56
N CYS A 95 -10.93 -17.19 -0.73
CA CYS A 95 -9.86 -16.48 -1.42
C CYS A 95 -10.12 -14.97 -1.39
N PHE A 96 -11.33 -14.53 -1.70
CA PHE A 96 -11.71 -13.12 -1.69
C PHE A 96 -11.53 -12.49 -0.30
N ASN A 97 -11.98 -13.17 0.76
CA ASN A 97 -11.76 -12.72 2.13
C ASN A 97 -10.27 -12.63 2.49
N CYS A 98 -9.47 -13.59 2.03
CA CYS A 98 -8.02 -13.55 2.23
C CYS A 98 -7.39 -12.34 1.53
N LEU A 99 -7.78 -12.07 0.27
CA LEU A 99 -7.30 -10.94 -0.51
C LEU A 99 -7.66 -9.60 0.16
N ILE A 100 -8.91 -9.43 0.60
CA ILE A 100 -9.33 -8.23 1.34
C ILE A 100 -8.51 -8.06 2.61
N LYS A 101 -8.34 -9.12 3.40
CA LYS A 101 -7.55 -9.08 4.62
C LYS A 101 -6.10 -8.69 4.33
N CYS A 102 -5.49 -9.25 3.28
CA CYS A 102 -4.13 -8.87 2.88
C CYS A 102 -4.04 -7.38 2.53
N VAL A 103 -5.02 -6.84 1.80
CA VAL A 103 -5.07 -5.39 1.49
C VAL A 103 -5.16 -4.56 2.76
N LEU A 104 -6.06 -4.91 3.69
CA LEU A 104 -6.21 -4.18 4.95
C LEU A 104 -4.94 -4.25 5.79
N ASP A 105 -4.31 -5.42 5.88
CA ASP A 105 -3.05 -5.62 6.60
C ASP A 105 -1.92 -4.76 5.96
N ILE A 106 -1.85 -4.66 4.62
CA ILE A 106 -0.92 -3.79 3.89
C ILE A 106 -1.19 -2.31 4.17
N LEU A 107 -2.46 -1.87 4.11
CA LEU A 107 -2.83 -0.48 4.39
C LEU A 107 -2.51 -0.07 5.83
N HIS A 108 -2.79 -0.96 6.77
CA HIS A 108 -2.44 -0.76 8.18
C HIS A 108 -0.92 -0.64 8.35
N SER A 109 -0.16 -1.55 7.74
CA SER A 109 1.30 -1.52 7.75
C SER A 109 1.86 -0.24 7.13
N ALA A 110 1.30 0.21 6.00
CA ALA A 110 1.71 1.45 5.36
C ALA A 110 1.44 2.68 6.26
N ASN A 111 0.34 2.67 7.00
CA ASN A 111 0.03 3.74 7.95
C ASN A 111 0.99 3.73 9.16
N GLU A 112 1.29 2.55 9.72
CA GLU A 112 2.29 2.37 10.77
C GLU A 112 3.68 2.86 10.31
N MET A 113 4.11 2.46 9.11
CA MET A 113 5.37 2.90 8.49
C MET A 113 5.43 4.42 8.36
N ARG A 114 4.34 5.06 7.93
CA ARG A 114 4.26 6.52 7.81
C ARG A 114 4.46 7.20 9.16
N ASN A 115 3.84 6.67 10.22
CA ASN A 115 3.97 7.22 11.57
C ASN A 115 5.40 7.10 12.09
N VAL A 116 6.01 5.91 11.98
CA VAL A 116 7.41 5.66 12.39
C VAL A 116 8.39 6.55 11.62
N GLN A 117 8.17 6.72 10.31
CA GLN A 117 9.00 7.61 9.49
C GLN A 117 8.87 9.07 9.96
N HIS A 118 7.66 9.50 10.32
CA HIS A 118 7.40 10.85 10.80
C HIS A 118 8.08 11.12 12.14
N GLU A 119 8.02 10.17 13.08
CA GLU A 119 8.70 10.23 14.38
C GLU A 119 10.21 10.33 14.20
N LYS A 120 10.83 9.44 13.41
CA LYS A 120 12.27 9.50 13.13
C LYS A 120 12.71 10.80 12.46
N MET A 121 11.88 11.35 11.58
CA MET A 121 12.16 12.65 10.95
C MET A 121 12.13 13.78 11.98
N MET A 122 11.16 13.75 12.90
CA MET A 122 11.06 14.73 13.99
C MET A 122 12.26 14.65 14.92
N ASP A 123 12.66 13.44 15.34
CA ASP A 123 13.84 13.22 16.19
C ASP A 123 15.11 13.71 15.50
N GLY A 124 15.26 13.43 14.20
CA GLY A 124 16.38 13.91 13.40
C GLY A 124 16.45 15.45 13.33
N LEU A 125 15.30 16.12 13.19
CA LEU A 125 15.21 17.58 13.23
C LEU A 125 15.59 18.13 14.61
N VAL A 126 15.08 17.54 15.69
CA VAL A 126 15.40 17.94 17.06
C VAL A 126 16.91 17.84 17.31
N GLU A 127 17.54 16.74 16.92
CA GLU A 127 18.98 16.55 17.09
C GLU A 127 19.84 17.44 16.17
N ALA A 128 19.33 17.79 14.98
CA ALA A 128 19.98 18.78 14.13
C ALA A 128 19.92 20.19 14.75
N THR A 129 18.76 20.59 15.29
CA THR A 129 18.58 21.87 15.98
C THR A 129 19.44 21.97 17.23
N LYS A 130 19.50 20.91 18.05
CA LYS A 130 20.40 20.86 19.22
C LYS A 130 21.86 21.07 18.82
N ARG A 131 22.33 20.40 17.76
CA ARG A 131 23.70 20.56 17.28
C ARG A 131 23.98 21.97 16.77
N SER A 132 23.04 22.59 16.07
CA SER A 132 23.15 23.98 15.60
C SER A 132 23.28 24.96 16.76
N LEU A 133 22.44 24.80 17.80
CA LEU A 133 22.45 25.65 19.00
C LEU A 133 23.74 25.52 19.81
N ILE A 134 24.37 24.34 19.80
CA ILE A 134 25.67 24.12 20.46
C ILE A 134 26.83 24.73 19.64
N SER A 135 26.72 24.77 18.31
CA SER A 135 27.78 25.32 17.44
C SER A 135 27.78 26.85 17.31
N GLU A 136 26.73 27.54 17.76
CA GLU A 136 26.61 29.01 17.75
C GLU A 136 27.07 29.67 19.07
N ASN A 137 27.50 28.88 20.07
CA ASN A 137 28.15 29.34 21.32
C ASN A 137 29.65 29.05 21.30
#